data_AF-A0AAV0NRW9-F1
#
_entry.id   AF-A0AAV0NRW9-F1
#
_cell.length_a   1.000
_cell.length_b   1.000
_cell.length_c   1.000
_cell.angle_alpha   90.00
_cell.angle_beta   90.00
_cell.angle_gamma   90.00
#
_symmetry.space_group_name_H-M   'P 1'
#
loop_
_entity.id
_entity.type
_entity.pdbx_description
1 polymer ?
#
loop_
_entity_poly.entity_id
_entity_poly.type
_entity_poly.pdbx_seq_one_letter_code
_entity_poly.pdbx_strand_id
1 'polypeptide(L)'
;MKEHMMHINLWFCCVAYLIFPHFGFAYSSFISNGVFDGDQFTRGGPNRDLLQLKKACNVSFQDMDYTILTTQCKGPLYPKDQCCNALKLFACPYTNEINDASTNCAQTMFSYINLQGR
;
A
#
# COMPACT_ATOMS: atom_id res chain seq x y z
N MET A 1 9.97 -33.55 -35.05
CA MET A 1 8.97 -33.81 -33.98
C MET A 1 8.66 -32.59 -33.11
N LYS A 2 9.15 -31.37 -33.42
CA LYS A 2 8.79 -30.13 -32.69
C LYS A 2 7.66 -29.34 -33.38
N GLU A 3 7.63 -29.35 -34.71
CA GLU A 3 6.58 -28.67 -35.52
C GLU A 3 5.16 -29.23 -35.29
N HIS A 4 5.01 -30.54 -35.07
CA HIS A 4 3.70 -31.16 -34.84
C HIS A 4 3.14 -30.90 -33.42
N MET A 5 3.98 -30.53 -32.45
CA MET A 5 3.54 -30.16 -31.10
C MET A 5 2.98 -28.74 -31.01
N MET A 6 3.28 -27.86 -31.97
CA MET A 6 2.79 -26.48 -31.95
C MET A 6 1.35 -26.38 -32.47
N HIS A 7 0.99 -27.18 -33.48
CA HIS A 7 -0.38 -27.22 -34.02
C HIS A 7 -1.39 -27.83 -33.05
N ILE A 8 -0.99 -28.82 -32.24
CA ILE A 8 -1.89 -29.46 -31.26
C ILE A 8 -2.14 -28.56 -30.04
N ASN A 9 -1.15 -27.75 -29.63
CA ASN A 9 -1.30 -26.73 -28.60
C ASN A 9 -2.15 -25.54 -29.07
N LEU A 10 -2.00 -25.11 -30.33
CA LEU A 10 -2.77 -23.99 -30.87
C LEU A 10 -4.26 -24.35 -31.02
N TRP A 11 -4.57 -25.61 -31.39
CA TRP A 11 -5.94 -26.09 -31.50
C TRP A 11 -6.63 -26.23 -30.13
N PHE A 12 -5.90 -26.71 -29.10
CA PHE A 12 -6.40 -26.78 -27.73
C PHE A 12 -6.72 -25.41 -27.12
N CYS A 13 -5.95 -24.36 -27.47
CA CYS A 13 -6.19 -23.00 -26.99
C CYS A 13 -7.51 -22.41 -27.51
N CYS A 14 -7.88 -22.68 -28.77
CA CYS A 14 -9.11 -22.13 -29.35
C CYS A 14 -10.38 -22.77 -28.77
N VAL A 15 -10.35 -24.06 -28.44
CA VAL A 15 -11.51 -24.78 -27.88
C VAL A 15 -11.74 -24.41 -26.42
N ALA A 16 -10.67 -24.14 -25.65
CA ALA A 16 -10.78 -23.71 -24.25
C ALA A 16 -11.42 -22.32 -24.07
N TYR A 17 -11.28 -21.42 -25.06
CA TYR A 17 -11.82 -20.06 -25.00
C TYR A 17 -13.35 -20.00 -25.19
N LEU A 18 -13.97 -21.04 -25.75
CA LEU A 18 -15.41 -21.05 -26.04
C LEU A 18 -16.28 -21.70 -24.93
N ILE A 19 -15.68 -22.35 -23.94
CA ILE A 19 -16.41 -23.13 -22.91
C ILE A 19 -16.44 -22.44 -21.53
N PHE A 20 -15.71 -21.34 -21.32
CA PHE A 20 -15.71 -20.62 -20.03
C PHE A 20 -16.12 -19.14 -20.16
N PRO A 21 -17.42 -18.82 -20.29
CA PRO A 21 -17.90 -17.54 -19.84
C PRO A 21 -18.11 -17.61 -18.32
N HIS A 22 -17.44 -16.72 -17.57
CA HIS A 22 -17.52 -16.54 -16.11
C HIS A 22 -16.82 -17.57 -15.22
N PHE A 23 -15.57 -17.27 -14.84
CA PHE A 23 -15.21 -17.17 -13.43
C PHE A 23 -13.96 -16.30 -13.29
N GLY A 24 -14.18 -14.98 -13.29
CA GLY A 24 -13.16 -14.04 -12.86
C GLY A 24 -12.98 -14.15 -11.35
N PHE A 25 -12.12 -15.06 -10.88
CA PHE A 25 -11.57 -14.96 -9.54
C PHE A 25 -10.53 -13.83 -9.56
N ALA A 26 -11.00 -12.60 -9.35
CA ALA A 26 -10.13 -11.52 -8.92
C ALA A 26 -9.70 -11.84 -7.48
N TYR A 27 -8.53 -12.45 -7.31
CA TYR A 27 -7.85 -12.39 -6.02
C TYR A 27 -7.23 -10.99 -5.91
N SER A 28 -7.90 -10.12 -5.18
CA SER A 28 -7.29 -8.88 -4.73
C SER A 28 -6.80 -9.13 -3.31
N SER A 29 -5.49 -9.08 -3.07
CA SER A 29 -4.99 -8.76 -1.73
C SER A 29 -5.23 -7.27 -1.54
N PHE A 30 -6.47 -6.90 -1.19
CA PHE A 30 -6.79 -5.52 -0.88
C PHE A 30 -6.08 -5.14 0.43
N ILE A 31 -5.21 -4.13 0.36
CA ILE A 31 -5.02 -3.27 1.53
C ILE A 31 -6.42 -2.73 1.83
N SER A 32 -6.91 -2.93 3.05
CA SER A 32 -8.23 -2.43 3.44
C SER A 32 -8.30 -0.93 3.12
N ASN A 33 -9.19 -0.56 2.20
CA ASN A 33 -9.42 0.82 1.75
C ASN A 33 -9.96 1.74 2.87
N GLY A 34 -10.00 1.31 4.13
CA GLY A 34 -10.44 2.11 5.27
C GLY A 34 -9.48 3.21 5.73
N VAL A 35 -8.37 3.44 5.04
CA VAL A 35 -7.35 4.46 5.41
C VAL A 35 -7.19 5.57 4.36
N PHE A 36 -7.88 5.50 3.22
CA PHE A 36 -7.88 6.58 2.23
C PHE A 36 -9.31 7.05 1.92
N ASP A 37 -10.03 7.46 2.97
CA ASP A 37 -11.19 8.35 2.80
C ASP A 37 -10.65 9.78 2.70
N GLY A 38 -10.23 10.14 1.49
CA GLY A 38 -9.81 11.50 1.12
C GLY A 38 -10.97 12.39 0.68
N ASP A 39 -12.22 12.10 1.08
CA ASP A 39 -13.41 12.84 0.63
C ASP A 39 -14.44 13.07 1.75
N GLN A 40 -14.03 13.72 2.85
CA GLN A 40 -14.98 14.19 3.87
C GLN A 40 -14.83 15.66 4.27
N PHE A 41 -14.26 16.50 3.41
CA PHE A 41 -14.28 17.95 3.69
C PHE A 41 -15.65 18.60 3.50
N THR A 42 -16.66 17.97 2.87
CA THR A 42 -17.95 18.65 2.65
C THR A 42 -19.20 17.75 2.68
N ARG A 43 -19.63 17.26 3.85
CA ARG A 43 -21.08 17.22 4.16
C ARG A 43 -21.35 16.95 5.65
N GLY A 44 -22.17 17.82 6.23
CA GLY A 44 -22.43 17.94 7.66
C GLY A 44 -22.85 16.66 8.40
N GLY A 45 -22.08 16.36 9.43
CA GLY A 45 -22.41 15.54 10.59
C GLY A 45 -21.35 15.81 11.67
N PRO A 46 -21.67 15.78 12.97
CA PRO A 46 -20.64 15.88 14.01
C PRO A 46 -19.86 14.57 13.99
N ASN A 47 -18.85 14.48 13.13
CA ASN A 47 -17.78 13.50 13.27
C ASN A 47 -17.05 13.84 14.57
N ARG A 48 -17.59 13.33 15.68
CA ARG A 48 -16.82 13.09 16.89
C ARG A 48 -15.87 11.97 16.50
N ASP A 49 -14.78 12.34 15.84
CA ASP A 49 -13.56 11.56 15.92
C ASP A 49 -13.28 11.52 17.41
N LEU A 50 -13.67 10.41 18.03
CA LEU A 50 -13.36 10.17 19.43
C LEU A 50 -11.85 10.42 19.52
N LEU A 51 -11.39 11.08 20.59
CA LEU A 51 -10.01 10.91 21.04
C LEU A 51 -9.86 9.42 21.37
N GLN A 52 -9.81 8.58 20.34
CA GLN A 52 -9.50 7.18 20.43
C GLN A 52 -8.07 7.23 20.93
N LEU A 53 -7.91 7.03 22.24
CA LEU A 53 -6.61 6.81 22.85
C LEU A 53 -6.10 5.50 22.27
N LYS A 54 -5.55 5.59 21.07
CA LYS A 54 -4.75 4.56 20.45
C LYS A 54 -3.58 4.29 21.39
N LYS A 55 -3.28 3.00 21.59
CA LYS A 55 -2.13 2.60 22.40
C LYS A 55 -0.87 3.21 21.79
N ALA A 56 0.06 3.60 22.66
CA ALA A 56 1.35 4.09 22.21
C ALA A 56 2.09 3.00 21.42
N CYS A 57 2.75 3.40 20.34
CA CYS A 57 3.57 2.52 19.55
C CYS A 57 4.78 2.03 20.36
N ASN A 58 5.04 0.72 20.34
CA ASN A 58 6.20 0.14 21.02
C ASN A 58 7.50 0.26 20.18
N VAL A 59 7.40 0.78 18.95
CA VAL A 59 8.54 1.02 18.06
C VAL A 59 8.96 2.48 18.16
N SER A 60 10.25 2.73 18.40
CA SER A 60 10.82 4.08 18.37
C SER A 60 11.16 4.47 16.93
N PHE A 61 10.30 5.30 16.32
CA PHE A 61 10.57 5.91 15.01
C PHE A 61 11.55 7.09 15.08
N GLN A 62 11.77 7.68 16.26
CA GLN A 62 12.55 8.90 16.41
C GLN A 62 13.99 8.80 15.87
N ASP A 63 14.67 7.70 16.18
CA ASP A 63 16.10 7.52 15.92
C ASP A 63 16.36 6.57 14.73
N MET A 64 15.38 6.42 13.84
CA MET A 64 15.54 5.59 12.64
C MET A 64 16.37 6.27 11.55
N ASP A 65 16.91 5.46 10.64
CA ASP A 65 17.59 5.95 9.45
C ASP A 65 16.57 6.36 8.36
N TYR A 66 16.42 7.68 8.18
CA TYR A 66 15.53 8.28 7.18
C TYR A 66 16.21 8.52 5.82
N THR A 67 17.45 8.11 5.62
CA THR A 67 18.22 8.39 4.40
C THR A 67 17.54 7.90 3.14
N ILE A 68 16.92 6.71 3.15
CA ILE A 68 16.20 6.18 1.98
C ILE A 68 15.05 7.09 1.55
N LEU A 69 14.39 7.75 2.50
CA LEU A 69 13.31 8.70 2.23
C LEU A 69 13.88 10.06 1.79
N THR A 70 14.81 10.63 2.55
CA THR A 70 15.32 11.99 2.28
C THR A 70 16.22 12.08 1.04
N THR A 71 16.80 10.95 0.59
CA THR A 71 17.60 10.91 -0.64
C THR A 71 16.75 10.74 -1.90
N GLN A 72 15.66 9.96 -1.82
CA GLN A 72 14.81 9.62 -2.97
C GLN A 72 13.58 10.52 -3.10
N CYS A 73 13.06 11.05 -1.99
CA CYS A 73 11.97 12.02 -1.97
C CYS A 73 12.51 13.42 -1.76
N LYS A 74 12.71 14.16 -2.85
CA LYS A 74 13.17 15.55 -2.80
C LYS A 74 12.18 16.47 -3.48
N GLY A 75 11.81 17.56 -2.80
CA GLY A 75 11.07 18.66 -3.41
C GLY A 75 11.92 19.41 -4.46
N PRO A 76 11.30 20.26 -5.30
CA PRO A 76 9.89 20.70 -5.28
C PRO A 76 8.90 19.73 -5.94
N LEU A 77 9.39 18.80 -6.76
CA LEU A 77 8.59 17.78 -7.43
C LEU A 77 8.88 16.45 -6.76
N TYR A 78 7.88 15.88 -6.07
CA TYR A 78 7.99 14.58 -5.43
C TYR A 78 7.61 13.47 -6.44
N PRO A 79 8.58 12.76 -7.04
CA PRO A 79 8.29 11.69 -8.00
C PRO A 79 7.57 10.54 -7.30
N LYS A 80 6.30 10.33 -7.64
CA LYS A 80 5.41 9.37 -6.96
C LYS A 80 6.03 7.98 -6.85
N ASP A 81 6.48 7.40 -7.97
CA ASP A 81 6.97 6.01 -7.99
C ASP A 81 8.23 5.82 -7.14
N GLN A 82 9.18 6.77 -7.23
CA GLN A 82 10.41 6.73 -6.44
C GLN A 82 10.10 6.88 -4.94
N CYS A 83 9.22 7.82 -4.59
CA CYS A 83 8.82 8.04 -3.21
C CYS A 83 8.05 6.89 -2.60
N CYS A 84 7.10 6.32 -3.35
CA CYS A 84 6.35 5.16 -2.88
C CYS A 84 7.27 3.94 -2.70
N ASN A 85 8.26 3.73 -3.59
CA ASN A 85 9.23 2.65 -3.41
C ASN A 85 10.14 2.89 -2.19
N ALA A 86 10.63 4.12 -1.99
CA ALA A 86 11.43 4.46 -0.82
C ALA A 86 10.64 4.26 0.48
N LEU A 87 9.38 4.69 0.51
CA LEU A 87 8.48 4.48 1.64
C LEU A 87 8.21 3.00 1.91
N LYS A 88 8.03 2.18 0.86
CA LYS A 88 7.89 0.73 1.03
C LYS A 88 9.16 0.12 1.65
N LEU A 89 10.34 0.46 1.14
CA LEU A 89 11.60 -0.05 1.70
C LEU A 89 11.77 0.32 3.17
N PHE A 90 11.37 1.53 3.56
CA PHE A 90 11.40 1.99 4.95
C PHE A 90 10.34 1.31 5.84
N ALA A 91 9.10 1.19 5.37
CA ALA A 91 7.96 0.79 6.18
C ALA A 91 7.71 -0.74 6.21
N CYS A 92 8.14 -1.48 5.18
CA CYS A 92 7.91 -2.92 5.08
C CYS A 92 8.36 -3.73 6.31
N PRO A 93 9.51 -3.46 6.96
CA PRO A 93 9.94 -4.16 8.16
C PRO A 93 9.00 -4.00 9.37
N TYR A 94 8.18 -2.95 9.38
CA TYR A 94 7.30 -2.58 10.51
C TYR A 94 5.81 -2.75 10.16
N THR A 95 5.50 -3.61 9.19
CA THR A 95 4.14 -3.78 8.66
C THR A 95 3.15 -4.28 9.70
N ASN A 96 3.57 -5.10 10.66
CA ASN A 96 2.68 -5.61 11.70
C ASN A 96 2.24 -4.48 12.64
N GLU A 97 3.17 -3.60 12.99
CA GLU A 97 2.96 -2.51 13.94
C GLU A 97 2.18 -1.36 13.31
N ILE A 98 2.53 -0.96 12.09
CA ILE A 98 1.84 0.15 11.40
C ILE A 98 0.44 -0.24 10.91
N ASN A 99 0.17 -1.54 10.67
CA ASN A 99 -1.18 -2.02 10.31
C ASN A 99 -2.08 -2.27 11.52
N ASP A 100 -1.56 -2.19 12.76
CA ASP A 100 -2.38 -2.33 13.96
C ASP A 100 -3.20 -1.06 14.21
N ALA A 101 -4.48 -1.09 13.80
CA ALA A 101 -5.43 -0.01 13.98
C ALA A 101 -5.72 0.34 15.46
N SER A 102 -5.32 -0.50 16.42
CA SER A 102 -5.45 -0.21 17.87
C SER A 102 -4.32 0.67 18.42
N THR A 103 -3.24 0.89 17.65
CA THR A 103 -2.09 1.72 18.02
C THR A 103 -1.99 3.00 17.21
N ASN A 104 -1.12 3.91 17.65
CA ASN A 104 -0.75 5.13 16.93
C ASN A 104 0.52 4.97 16.08
N CYS A 105 1.02 3.75 15.86
CA CYS A 105 2.28 3.49 15.14
C CYS A 105 2.35 4.15 13.76
N ALA A 106 1.30 4.03 12.94
CA ALA A 106 1.27 4.68 11.63
C ALA A 106 1.38 6.21 11.73
N GLN A 107 0.64 6.82 12.66
CA GLN A 107 0.65 8.28 12.88
C GLN A 107 2.04 8.74 13.34
N THR A 108 2.63 8.04 14.31
CA THR A 108 3.98 8.34 14.82
C THR A 108 5.02 8.22 13.70
N MET A 109 4.97 7.16 12.90
CA MET A 109 5.87 6.96 11.76
C MET A 109 5.80 8.14 10.78
N PHE A 110 4.60 8.50 10.31
CA PHE A 110 4.43 9.61 9.38
C PHE A 110 4.81 10.97 9.96
N SER A 111 4.58 11.21 11.26
CA SER A 111 5.05 12.41 11.93
C SER A 111 6.56 12.58 11.82
N TYR A 112 7.34 11.53 12.11
CA TYR A 112 8.80 11.63 11.99
C TYR A 112 9.28 11.68 10.53
N ILE A 113 8.64 10.97 9.60
CA ILE A 113 8.95 11.11 8.17
C ILE A 113 8.82 12.57 7.72
N ASN A 114 7.73 13.24 8.10
CA ASN A 114 7.48 14.63 7.73
C ASN A 114 8.45 15.62 8.42
N LEU A 115 8.90 15.31 9.65
CA LEU A 115 9.89 16.13 10.35
C LEU A 115 11.27 16.07 9.68
N GLN A 116 11.65 14.91 9.15
CA GLN A 116 12.98 14.66 8.56
C GLN A 116 13.05 15.04 7.07
N GLY A 117 11.95 14.89 6.33
CA GLY A 117 11.91 15.05 4.87
C GLY A 117 11.32 16.36 4.35
N ARG A 118 11.45 17.46 5.10
CA ARG A 118 10.87 18.79 4.80
C ARG A 118 10.86 19.17 3.31
#